data_AF-A0A011AJ07-F1
#
_entry.id   AF-A0A011AJ07-F1
#
_cell.length_a   1.000
_cell.length_b   1.000
_cell.length_c   1.000
_cell.angle_alpha   90.00
_cell.angle_beta   90.00
_cell.angle_gamma   90.00
#
_symmetry.space_group_name_H-M   'P 1'
#
loop_
_entity.id
_entity.type
_entity.pdbx_description
1 polymer ?
#
loop_
_entity_poly.entity_id
_entity_poly.type
_entity_poly.pdbx_seq_one_letter_code
_entity_poly.pdbx_strand_id
1 'polypeptide(L)'
;MVTRRPPRHSPGGELPAGSQTTLLEIDRRLTPRDHTIALLLEDHTTLTTDQLTSVLFDAASTARHRLHLLRRIGFIDRFTRNYPGSNQPICWLPGLLSSRYVALTRDENPPTLKTLRERQDRVYSSRILDHTLATNAFFTALLADGRRRSEGGLLRWWSERQTAARFGRRINPDGHGVWSDGTQQTGFFLELDRGTEPLGRLVDKLASHRRLRAEAGPRYPLLFVLPSRAREQNLHRRLADRPEPTLVIASTCAESGYHVVGPFGPIWRLAGNGRHRVPLAELPSNHGQPGPLTPGPPLPDEHPLHLLKG
;
A
#
# COMPACT_ATOMS: atom_id res chain seq x y z
N MET A 1 -63.54 16.61 29.94
CA MET A 1 -62.47 17.46 30.48
C MET A 1 -61.18 16.64 30.51
N VAL A 2 -60.39 16.68 29.43
CA VAL A 2 -59.18 15.86 29.23
C VAL A 2 -57.99 16.81 29.28
N THR A 3 -57.20 16.71 30.34
CA THR A 3 -56.00 17.53 30.57
C THR A 3 -54.81 17.00 29.76
N ARG A 4 -54.46 17.68 28.67
CA ARG A 4 -53.22 17.43 27.91
C ARG A 4 -52.02 17.94 28.69
N ARG A 5 -51.08 17.05 29.02
CA ARG A 5 -49.72 17.38 29.50
C ARG A 5 -48.88 17.99 28.35
N PRO A 6 -48.04 19.01 28.61
CA PRO A 6 -47.12 19.52 27.61
C PRO A 6 -45.91 18.57 27.44
N PRO A 7 -45.26 18.55 26.27
CA PRO A 7 -44.07 17.73 26.06
C PRO A 7 -42.88 18.31 26.86
N ARG A 8 -42.15 17.42 27.54
CA ARG A 8 -40.86 17.75 28.15
C ARG A 8 -39.82 17.91 27.04
N HIS A 9 -39.34 19.12 26.81
CA HIS A 9 -38.08 19.33 26.10
C HIS A 9 -36.94 18.81 26.98
N SER A 10 -36.36 17.68 26.60
CA SER A 10 -35.03 17.30 27.03
C SER A 10 -34.03 18.21 26.32
N PRO A 11 -33.15 18.94 27.03
CA PRO A 11 -32.01 19.56 26.37
C PRO A 11 -31.10 18.42 25.92
N GLY A 12 -31.01 18.22 24.61
CA GLY A 12 -29.91 17.46 24.04
C GLY A 12 -28.63 18.16 24.45
N GLY A 13 -27.83 17.50 25.29
CA GLY A 13 -26.52 18.00 25.67
C GLY A 13 -25.64 18.10 24.43
N GLU A 14 -25.53 19.32 23.88
CA GLU A 14 -24.42 19.69 23.04
C GLU A 14 -23.14 19.49 23.86
N LEU A 15 -22.29 18.57 23.39
CA LEU A 15 -20.95 18.41 23.93
C LEU A 15 -20.20 19.73 23.74
N PRO A 16 -19.55 20.28 24.79
CA PRO A 16 -18.86 21.54 24.67
C PRO A 16 -17.76 21.46 23.62
N ALA A 17 -17.75 22.43 22.71
CA ALA A 17 -16.64 22.69 21.81
C ALA A 17 -15.38 22.99 22.66
N GLY A 18 -14.46 22.02 22.77
CA GLY A 18 -13.20 22.24 23.50
C GLY A 18 -12.54 21.02 24.12
N SER A 19 -13.24 19.89 24.32
CA SER A 19 -12.56 18.67 24.79
C SER A 19 -11.92 17.96 23.59
N GLN A 20 -10.68 18.33 23.26
CA GLN A 20 -9.89 17.56 22.30
C GLN A 20 -9.53 16.23 22.97
N THR A 21 -10.20 15.15 22.56
CA THR A 21 -9.86 13.80 23.00
C THR A 21 -8.37 13.56 22.84
N THR A 22 -7.67 13.22 23.92
CA THR A 22 -6.22 13.03 23.89
C THR A 22 -5.85 11.58 23.57
N LEU A 23 -4.60 11.32 23.16
CA LEU A 23 -4.11 9.95 22.95
C LEU A 23 -4.20 9.13 24.26
N LEU A 24 -3.89 9.74 25.40
CA LEU A 24 -3.96 9.09 26.72
C LEU A 24 -5.39 8.66 27.08
N GLU A 25 -6.40 9.44 26.70
CA GLU A 25 -7.81 9.12 26.98
C GLU A 25 -8.32 7.91 26.20
N ILE A 26 -7.77 7.66 25.01
CA ILE A 26 -8.19 6.53 24.16
C ILE A 26 -7.23 5.35 24.17
N ASP A 27 -6.08 5.48 24.83
CA ASP A 27 -5.02 4.46 24.85
C ASP A 27 -5.54 3.08 25.27
N ARG A 28 -6.28 3.01 26.39
CA ARG A 28 -6.91 1.76 26.87
C ARG A 28 -7.93 1.14 25.90
N ARG A 29 -8.34 1.87 24.85
CA ARG A 29 -9.28 1.42 23.83
C ARG A 29 -8.57 0.98 22.55
N LEU A 30 -7.28 1.25 22.40
CA LEU A 30 -6.47 0.89 21.24
C LEU A 30 -5.71 -0.41 21.49
N THR A 31 -5.37 -1.10 20.40
CA THR A 31 -4.63 -2.35 20.36
C THR A 31 -3.46 -2.22 19.38
N PRO A 32 -2.46 -3.11 19.44
CA PRO A 32 -1.36 -3.12 18.45
C PRO A 32 -1.86 -3.18 16.99
N ARG A 33 -3.01 -3.82 16.75
CA ARG A 33 -3.66 -3.86 15.44
C ARG A 33 -4.11 -2.47 14.98
N ASP A 34 -4.64 -1.64 15.87
CA ASP A 34 -5.12 -0.30 15.48
C ASP A 34 -3.96 0.65 15.21
N HIS A 35 -2.87 0.53 15.97
CA HIS A 35 -1.62 1.25 15.66
C HIS A 35 -1.04 0.79 14.32
N THR A 36 -1.14 -0.49 13.99
CA THR A 36 -0.77 -1.00 12.66
C THR A 36 -1.65 -0.39 11.55
N ILE A 37 -2.97 -0.27 11.77
CA ILE A 37 -3.87 0.43 10.83
C ILE A 37 -3.42 1.88 10.64
N ALA A 38 -3.08 2.59 11.73
CA ALA A 38 -2.61 3.97 11.68
C ALA A 38 -1.34 4.10 10.82
N LEU A 39 -0.33 3.27 11.06
CA LEU A 39 0.91 3.26 10.30
C LEU A 39 0.67 2.98 8.80
N LEU A 40 -0.12 1.96 8.48
CA LEU A 40 -0.43 1.59 7.09
C LEU A 40 -1.17 2.72 6.35
N LEU A 41 -2.14 3.37 6.99
CA LEU A 41 -2.87 4.48 6.37
C LEU A 41 -2.00 5.73 6.20
N GLU A 42 -1.11 5.99 7.15
CA GLU A 42 -0.19 7.13 7.11
C GLU A 42 0.85 6.97 5.99
N ASP A 43 1.36 5.75 5.77
CA ASP A 43 2.39 5.43 4.78
C ASP A 43 1.86 5.20 3.36
N HIS A 44 0.66 4.62 3.25
CA HIS A 44 0.08 4.18 1.97
C HIS A 44 -1.16 4.98 1.55
N THR A 45 -1.37 6.16 2.16
CA THR A 45 -2.40 7.15 1.83
C THR A 45 -3.83 6.73 2.17
N THR A 46 -4.29 5.58 1.66
CA THR A 46 -5.64 5.06 1.91
C THR A 46 -5.72 3.56 1.63
N LEU A 47 -6.55 2.85 2.38
CA LEU A 47 -6.83 1.43 2.17
C LEU A 47 -8.34 1.18 2.22
N THR A 48 -8.81 0.20 1.45
CA THR A 48 -10.21 -0.21 1.49
C THR A 48 -10.51 -1.07 2.71
N THR A 49 -11.79 -1.19 3.07
CA THR A 49 -12.24 -2.15 4.08
C THR A 49 -11.74 -3.57 3.77
N ASP A 50 -11.80 -4.01 2.51
CA ASP A 50 -11.42 -5.37 2.13
C ASP A 50 -9.90 -5.57 2.21
N GLN A 51 -9.11 -4.56 1.86
CA GLN A 51 -7.65 -4.56 2.02
C GLN A 51 -7.23 -4.63 3.50
N LEU A 52 -7.83 -3.80 4.36
CA LEU A 52 -7.55 -3.86 5.80
C LEU A 52 -8.02 -5.19 6.40
N THR A 53 -9.17 -5.70 5.96
CA THR A 53 -9.70 -6.99 6.40
C THR A 53 -8.73 -8.11 6.07
N SER A 54 -8.29 -8.24 4.82
CA SER A 54 -7.41 -9.32 4.38
C SER A 54 -6.06 -9.32 5.12
N VAL A 55 -5.55 -8.12 5.46
CA VAL A 55 -4.27 -7.97 6.14
C VAL A 55 -4.36 -8.11 7.65
N LEU A 56 -5.46 -7.75 8.31
CA LEU A 56 -5.45 -7.59 9.79
C LEU A 56 -6.53 -8.37 10.52
N PHE A 57 -7.48 -8.97 9.83
CA PHE A 57 -8.63 -9.62 10.44
C PHE A 57 -8.89 -11.00 9.83
N ASP A 58 -9.56 -11.87 10.58
CA ASP A 58 -10.01 -13.18 10.10
C ASP A 58 -11.46 -13.13 9.60
N ALA A 59 -12.24 -12.15 10.06
CA ALA A 59 -13.65 -11.97 9.71
C ALA A 59 -13.96 -10.53 9.31
N ALA A 60 -14.66 -10.37 8.19
CA ALA A 60 -15.02 -9.06 7.64
C ALA A 60 -16.01 -8.27 8.51
N SER A 61 -16.89 -8.95 9.25
CA SER A 61 -17.80 -8.32 10.21
C SER A 61 -17.02 -7.66 11.35
N THR A 62 -16.05 -8.37 11.92
CA THR A 62 -15.15 -7.88 12.98
C THR A 62 -14.34 -6.68 12.50
N ALA A 63 -13.79 -6.75 11.27
CA ALA A 63 -13.06 -5.64 10.67
C ALA A 63 -13.92 -4.38 10.55
N ARG A 64 -15.11 -4.49 9.94
CA ARG A 64 -16.05 -3.37 9.79
C ARG A 64 -16.41 -2.77 11.14
N HIS A 65 -16.77 -3.60 12.11
CA HIS A 65 -17.11 -3.14 13.45
C HIS A 65 -15.95 -2.36 14.08
N ARG A 66 -14.73 -2.89 14.04
CA ARG A 66 -13.55 -2.23 14.61
C ARG A 66 -13.23 -0.91 13.92
N LEU A 67 -13.24 -0.87 12.59
CA LEU A 67 -12.98 0.35 11.83
C LEU A 67 -14.02 1.44 12.10
N HIS A 68 -15.29 1.07 12.27
CA HIS A 68 -16.33 2.01 12.70
C HIS A 68 -16.11 2.54 14.12
N LEU A 69 -15.67 1.70 15.07
CA LEU A 69 -15.31 2.15 16.42
C LEU A 69 -14.14 3.14 16.39
N LEU A 70 -13.06 2.82 15.68
CA LEU A 70 -11.89 3.70 15.52
C LEU A 70 -12.29 5.05 14.92
N ARG A 71 -13.21 5.05 13.95
CA ARG A 71 -13.74 6.30 13.40
C ARG A 71 -14.58 7.09 14.38
N ARG A 72 -15.43 6.43 15.18
CA ARG A 72 -16.27 7.12 16.18
C ARG A 72 -15.44 7.86 17.23
N ILE A 73 -14.25 7.38 17.56
CA ILE A 73 -13.31 8.03 18.48
C ILE A 73 -12.34 9.00 17.77
N GLY A 74 -12.53 9.27 16.47
CA GLY A 74 -11.68 10.17 15.69
C GLY A 74 -10.27 9.66 15.40
N PHE A 75 -10.02 8.37 15.61
CA PHE A 75 -8.70 7.78 15.37
C PHE A 75 -8.40 7.62 13.88
N ILE A 76 -9.38 7.17 13.08
CA ILE A 76 -9.31 7.14 11.62
C ILE A 76 -10.54 7.84 11.02
N ASP A 77 -10.51 8.14 9.73
CA ASP A 77 -11.69 8.60 8.99
C ASP A 77 -11.93 7.76 7.73
N ARG A 78 -12.99 8.07 6.98
CA ARG A 78 -13.34 7.37 5.75
C ARG A 78 -14.02 8.29 4.75
N PHE A 79 -13.97 7.89 3.48
CA PHE A 79 -14.86 8.39 2.45
C PHE A 79 -15.30 7.24 1.54
N THR A 80 -16.32 7.52 0.73
CA THR A 80 -16.74 6.67 -0.38
C THR A 80 -16.96 7.58 -1.57
N ARG A 81 -16.43 7.22 -2.75
CA ARG A 81 -16.78 7.94 -3.98
C ARG A 81 -18.20 7.58 -4.37
N ASN A 82 -19.03 8.58 -4.60
CA ASN A 82 -20.39 8.34 -5.07
C ASN A 82 -20.39 8.35 -6.60
N TYR A 83 -20.39 7.17 -7.21
CA TYR A 83 -20.58 7.00 -8.64
C TYR A 83 -21.89 6.26 -8.87
N PRO A 84 -22.92 6.88 -9.49
CA PRO A 84 -24.20 6.26 -9.74
C PRO A 84 -24.04 4.89 -10.41
N GLY A 85 -24.71 3.86 -9.88
CA GLY A 85 -24.70 2.51 -10.45
C GLY A 85 -23.46 1.66 -10.13
N SER A 86 -22.56 2.11 -9.27
CA SER A 86 -21.39 1.30 -8.86
C SER A 86 -21.25 1.21 -7.34
N ASN A 87 -20.99 0.00 -6.85
CA ASN A 87 -20.68 -0.23 -5.43
C ASN A 87 -19.22 0.13 -5.19
N GLN A 88 -18.98 1.36 -4.75
CA GLN A 88 -17.62 1.85 -4.51
C GLN A 88 -17.11 1.42 -3.14
N PRO A 89 -15.83 1.01 -3.04
CA PRO A 89 -15.28 0.60 -1.76
C PRO A 89 -15.22 1.79 -0.79
N ILE A 90 -15.43 1.48 0.50
CA ILE A 90 -15.13 2.44 1.57
C ILE A 90 -13.61 2.54 1.68
N CYS A 91 -13.09 3.75 1.54
CA CYS A 91 -11.68 4.09 1.67
C CYS A 91 -11.43 4.72 3.03
N TRP A 92 -10.47 4.19 3.77
CA TRP A 92 -10.08 4.67 5.11
C TRP A 92 -8.88 5.60 5.02
N LEU A 93 -8.84 6.58 5.91
CA LEU A 93 -7.84 7.64 5.98
C LEU A 93 -7.32 7.80 7.41
N PRO A 94 -6.10 8.34 7.60
CA PRO A 94 -5.67 8.77 8.92
C PRO A 94 -6.63 9.80 9.51
N GLY A 95 -6.93 9.66 10.81
CA GLY A 95 -7.62 10.66 11.62
C GLY A 95 -6.61 11.52 12.39
N LEU A 96 -7.11 12.52 13.12
CA LEU A 96 -6.23 13.44 13.85
C LEU A 96 -5.39 12.71 14.90
N LEU A 97 -6.00 11.78 15.62
CA LEU A 97 -5.32 11.04 16.67
C LEU A 97 -4.31 10.03 16.08
N SER A 98 -4.65 9.31 15.01
CA SER A 98 -3.68 8.41 14.37
C SER A 98 -2.49 9.16 13.77
N SER A 99 -2.73 10.29 13.07
CA SER A 99 -1.62 11.05 12.48
C SER A 99 -0.76 11.72 13.55
N ARG A 100 -1.35 12.18 14.67
CA ARG A 100 -0.57 12.65 15.83
C ARG A 100 0.27 11.52 16.41
N TYR A 101 -0.32 10.35 16.62
CA TYR A 101 0.39 9.18 17.13
C TYR A 101 1.58 8.82 16.24
N VAL A 102 1.38 8.65 14.93
CA VAL A 102 2.45 8.27 14.01
C VAL A 102 3.54 9.34 13.92
N ALA A 103 3.18 10.62 13.86
CA ALA A 103 4.16 11.70 13.86
C ALA A 103 5.06 11.66 15.10
N LEU A 104 4.46 11.54 16.30
CA LEU A 104 5.23 11.47 17.55
C LEU A 104 6.11 10.21 17.62
N THR A 105 5.65 9.07 17.12
CA THR A 105 6.49 7.84 17.07
C THR A 105 7.68 7.95 16.11
N ARG A 106 7.66 8.95 15.22
CA ARG A 106 8.72 9.24 14.23
C ARG A 106 9.53 10.49 14.59
N ASP A 107 9.33 11.04 15.80
CA ASP A 107 9.91 12.32 16.23
C ASP A 107 9.60 13.49 15.25
N GLU A 108 8.43 13.43 14.61
CA GLU A 108 7.91 14.45 13.70
C GLU A 108 6.87 15.33 14.40
N ASN A 109 6.69 16.55 13.89
CA ASN A 109 5.65 17.46 14.38
C ASN A 109 4.25 16.97 13.96
N PRO A 110 3.31 16.78 14.91
CA PRO A 110 1.94 16.41 14.58
C PRO A 110 1.26 17.42 13.65
N PRO A 111 0.45 16.97 12.67
CA PRO A 111 -0.27 17.88 11.79
C PRO A 111 -1.37 18.64 12.53
N THR A 112 -1.66 19.85 12.09
CA THR A 112 -2.86 20.57 12.52
C THR A 112 -4.12 19.92 11.92
N LEU A 113 -5.27 20.13 12.56
CA LEU A 113 -6.55 19.66 12.01
C LEU A 113 -6.83 20.22 10.61
N LYS A 114 -6.44 21.47 10.34
CA LYS A 114 -6.58 22.09 9.01
C LYS A 114 -5.75 21.34 7.96
N THR A 115 -4.46 21.14 8.24
CA THR A 115 -3.54 20.42 7.34
C THR A 115 -4.00 18.99 7.07
N LEU A 116 -4.54 18.31 8.10
CA LEU A 116 -5.08 16.96 7.94
C LEU A 116 -6.30 16.95 7.02
N ARG A 117 -7.27 17.86 7.21
CA ARG A 117 -8.46 17.95 6.37
C ARG A 117 -8.10 18.21 4.90
N GLU A 118 -7.19 19.16 4.64
CA GLU A 118 -6.70 19.42 3.28
C GLU A 118 -6.03 18.19 2.66
N ARG A 119 -5.30 17.39 3.44
CA ARG A 119 -4.74 16.12 2.96
C ARG A 119 -5.84 15.11 2.64
N GLN A 120 -6.84 14.96 3.50
CA GLN A 120 -7.97 14.04 3.28
C GLN A 120 -8.76 14.43 2.01
N ASP A 121 -9.05 15.72 1.84
CA ASP A 121 -9.72 16.26 0.64
C ASP A 121 -8.92 15.99 -0.63
N ARG A 122 -7.59 16.15 -0.57
CA ARG A 122 -6.69 15.84 -1.70
C ARG A 122 -6.74 14.37 -2.10
N VAL A 123 -6.83 13.45 -1.12
CA VAL A 123 -6.99 12.01 -1.42
C VAL A 123 -8.34 11.75 -2.06
N TYR A 124 -9.41 12.30 -1.49
CA TYR A 124 -10.76 12.19 -2.05
C TYR A 124 -10.83 12.69 -3.51
N SER A 125 -10.24 13.84 -3.81
CA SER A 125 -10.23 14.47 -5.13
C SER A 125 -9.17 13.92 -6.09
N SER A 126 -8.35 12.95 -5.67
CA SER A 126 -7.19 12.49 -6.45
C SER A 126 -7.61 11.76 -7.73
N ARG A 127 -7.13 12.24 -8.90
CA ARG A 127 -7.38 11.56 -10.18
C ARG A 127 -6.73 10.18 -10.28
N ILE A 128 -5.71 9.92 -9.46
CA ILE A 128 -4.97 8.65 -9.44
C ILE A 128 -5.41 7.70 -8.31
N LEU A 129 -6.53 7.98 -7.63
CA LEU A 129 -6.98 7.13 -6.51
C LEU A 129 -7.09 5.66 -6.90
N ASP A 130 -7.68 5.35 -8.05
CA ASP A 130 -7.84 3.96 -8.48
C ASP A 130 -6.48 3.27 -8.74
N HIS A 131 -5.46 4.05 -9.14
CA HIS A 131 -4.08 3.58 -9.26
C HIS A 131 -3.44 3.32 -7.90
N THR A 132 -3.62 4.25 -6.95
CA THR A 132 -3.20 4.05 -5.56
C THR A 132 -3.85 2.80 -4.95
N LEU A 133 -5.17 2.62 -5.13
CA LEU A 133 -5.88 1.45 -4.62
C LEU A 133 -5.41 0.15 -5.27
N ALA A 134 -5.13 0.14 -6.58
CA ALA A 134 -4.59 -1.02 -7.27
C ALA A 134 -3.17 -1.37 -6.80
N THR A 135 -2.32 -0.36 -6.59
CA THR A 135 -0.97 -0.54 -6.03
C THR A 135 -1.04 -1.11 -4.62
N ASN A 136 -1.91 -0.56 -3.77
CA ASN A 136 -2.12 -1.08 -2.43
C ASN A 136 -2.72 -2.49 -2.44
N ALA A 137 -3.58 -2.83 -3.42
CA ALA A 137 -4.11 -4.17 -3.60
C ALA A 137 -3.01 -5.20 -3.87
N PHE A 138 -1.96 -4.83 -4.61
CA PHE A 138 -0.80 -5.69 -4.85
C PHE A 138 -0.08 -6.06 -3.55
N PHE A 139 0.31 -5.06 -2.76
CA PHE A 139 1.06 -5.32 -1.53
C PHE A 139 0.21 -5.94 -0.42
N THR A 140 -1.05 -5.56 -0.30
CA THR A 140 -1.98 -6.18 0.67
C THR A 140 -2.26 -7.64 0.32
N ALA A 141 -2.26 -8.02 -0.96
CA ALA A 141 -2.32 -9.43 -1.36
C ALA A 141 -1.09 -10.22 -0.89
N LEU A 142 0.13 -9.66 -0.99
CA LEU A 142 1.34 -10.28 -0.45
C LEU A 142 1.30 -10.40 1.08
N LEU A 143 0.85 -9.35 1.79
CA LEU A 143 0.71 -9.40 3.25
C LEU A 143 -0.32 -10.43 3.71
N ALA A 144 -1.49 -10.45 3.10
CA ALA A 144 -2.55 -11.40 3.42
C ALA A 144 -2.11 -12.85 3.16
N ASP A 145 -1.24 -13.05 2.17
CA ASP A 145 -0.67 -14.34 1.85
C ASP A 145 0.38 -14.81 2.87
N GLY A 146 1.27 -13.91 3.30
CA GLY A 146 2.22 -14.19 4.38
C GLY A 146 1.54 -14.60 5.69
N ARG A 147 0.36 -14.05 6.00
CA ARG A 147 -0.43 -14.45 7.19
C ARG A 147 -0.89 -15.90 7.20
N ARG A 148 -1.11 -16.49 6.02
CA ARG A 148 -1.58 -17.88 5.89
C ARG A 148 -0.45 -18.90 5.91
N ARG A 149 0.80 -18.44 5.82
CA ARG A 149 1.98 -19.30 5.80
C ARG A 149 2.60 -19.40 7.18
N SER A 150 3.23 -20.54 7.45
CA SER A 150 4.11 -20.71 8.62
C SER A 150 5.43 -19.96 8.44
N GLU A 151 5.92 -19.84 7.20
CA GLU A 151 7.18 -19.20 6.85
C GLU A 151 7.06 -18.31 5.61
N GLY A 152 7.87 -17.26 5.56
CA GLY A 152 7.85 -16.29 4.46
C GLY A 152 6.74 -15.22 4.57
N GLY A 153 6.71 -14.31 3.60
CA GLY A 153 5.82 -13.16 3.57
C GLY A 153 6.51 -11.88 3.10
N LEU A 154 5.73 -10.80 3.03
CA LEU A 154 6.25 -9.48 2.72
C LEU A 154 6.97 -8.89 3.94
N LEU A 155 8.28 -8.67 3.79
CA LEU A 155 9.16 -8.18 4.86
C LEU A 155 9.32 -6.65 4.87
N ARG A 156 9.06 -5.98 3.75
CA ARG A 156 9.15 -4.53 3.60
C ARG A 156 8.11 -4.07 2.58
N TRP A 157 7.46 -2.95 2.86
CA TRP A 157 6.61 -2.23 1.89
C TRP A 157 6.87 -0.73 2.00
N TRP A 158 7.34 -0.13 0.91
CA TRP A 158 7.41 1.31 0.76
C TRP A 158 6.48 1.79 -0.34
N SER A 159 5.71 2.85 -0.05
CA SER A 159 4.93 3.57 -1.06
C SER A 159 5.82 4.24 -2.09
N GLU A 160 5.25 4.74 -3.18
CA GLU A 160 5.92 5.59 -4.18
C GLU A 160 6.77 6.68 -3.51
N ARG A 161 6.18 7.46 -2.58
CA ARG A 161 6.86 8.55 -1.87
C ARG A 161 8.07 8.06 -1.07
N GLN A 162 7.90 6.99 -0.31
CA GLN A 162 8.97 6.42 0.51
C GLN A 162 10.07 5.85 -0.38
N THR A 163 9.71 5.16 -1.46
CA THR A 163 10.65 4.57 -2.41
C THR A 163 11.47 5.66 -3.10
N ALA A 164 10.82 6.67 -3.66
CA ALA A 164 11.52 7.81 -4.26
C ALA A 164 12.47 8.47 -3.26
N ALA A 165 12.05 8.69 -2.01
CA ALA A 165 12.93 9.25 -0.99
C ALA A 165 14.14 8.35 -0.67
N ARG A 166 13.93 7.04 -0.47
CA ARG A 166 15.00 6.09 -0.12
C ARG A 166 16.01 5.83 -1.24
N PHE A 167 15.63 6.11 -2.49
CA PHE A 167 16.51 6.02 -3.64
C PHE A 167 16.94 7.40 -4.17
N GLY A 168 17.02 8.42 -3.30
CA GLY A 168 17.56 9.74 -3.64
C GLY A 168 16.81 10.45 -4.78
N ARG A 169 15.53 10.13 -4.95
CA ARG A 169 14.63 10.57 -6.04
C ARG A 169 15.17 10.26 -7.44
N ARG A 170 16.04 9.26 -7.57
CA ARG A 170 16.58 8.78 -8.86
C ARG A 170 15.56 7.99 -9.65
N ILE A 171 14.67 7.29 -8.93
CA ILE A 171 13.58 6.48 -9.47
C ILE A 171 12.28 6.86 -8.75
N ASN A 172 11.14 6.58 -9.39
CA ASN A 172 9.81 6.82 -8.81
C ASN A 172 8.85 5.69 -9.19
N PRO A 173 9.15 4.43 -8.79
CA PRO A 173 8.22 3.33 -8.97
C PRO A 173 7.01 3.49 -8.07
N ASP A 174 5.90 2.85 -8.42
CA ASP A 174 4.65 2.90 -7.64
C ASP A 174 4.81 2.33 -6.23
N GLY A 175 5.79 1.44 -6.04
CA GLY A 175 6.24 1.00 -4.73
C GLY A 175 7.47 0.10 -4.77
N HIS A 176 7.97 -0.21 -3.58
CA HIS A 176 9.06 -1.17 -3.37
C HIS A 176 8.63 -2.19 -2.30
N GLY A 177 9.04 -3.44 -2.50
CA GLY A 177 8.89 -4.46 -1.48
C GLY A 177 10.06 -5.42 -1.42
N VAL A 178 10.14 -6.14 -0.30
CA VAL A 178 11.00 -7.31 -0.15
C VAL A 178 10.11 -8.48 0.26
N TRP A 179 10.04 -9.50 -0.59
CA TRP A 179 9.33 -10.74 -0.34
C TRP A 179 10.31 -11.82 0.16
N SER A 180 9.88 -12.69 1.07
CA SER A 180 10.60 -13.90 1.43
C SER A 180 9.71 -15.13 1.24
N ASP A 181 10.27 -16.21 0.70
CA ASP A 181 9.61 -17.53 0.68
C ASP A 181 9.96 -18.40 1.91
N GLY A 182 10.67 -17.84 2.89
CA GLY A 182 11.23 -18.55 4.05
C GLY A 182 12.72 -18.84 3.90
N THR A 183 13.23 -18.92 2.67
CA THR A 183 14.63 -19.26 2.37
C THR A 183 15.38 -18.10 1.70
N GLN A 184 14.75 -17.46 0.72
CA GLN A 184 15.35 -16.43 -0.11
C GLN A 184 14.53 -15.15 -0.07
N GLN A 185 15.23 -14.02 -0.14
CA GLN A 185 14.63 -12.70 -0.21
C GLN A 185 14.69 -12.15 -1.63
N THR A 186 13.55 -11.69 -2.12
CA THR A 186 13.40 -11.00 -3.40
C THR A 186 12.98 -9.55 -3.12
N GLY A 187 13.94 -8.62 -3.19
CA GLY A 187 13.63 -7.20 -3.30
C GLY A 187 13.16 -6.87 -4.70
N PHE A 188 12.17 -6.00 -4.87
CA PHE A 188 11.59 -5.65 -6.17
C PHE A 188 11.10 -4.19 -6.24
N PHE A 189 10.99 -3.64 -7.45
CA PHE A 189 10.28 -2.39 -7.74
C PHE A 189 8.98 -2.72 -8.47
N LEU A 190 7.88 -2.03 -8.13
CA LEU A 190 6.58 -2.23 -8.76
C LEU A 190 6.23 -1.06 -9.67
N GLU A 191 5.77 -1.40 -10.87
CA GLU A 191 5.16 -0.50 -11.86
C GLU A 191 3.81 -1.09 -12.26
N LEU A 192 2.73 -0.47 -11.81
CA LEU A 192 1.38 -0.86 -12.16
C LEU A 192 0.91 -0.01 -13.34
N ASP A 193 0.40 -0.68 -14.37
CA ASP A 193 -0.07 0.00 -15.56
C ASP A 193 -1.58 -0.20 -15.69
N ARG A 194 -2.31 0.92 -15.69
CA ARG A 194 -3.76 0.94 -15.92
C ARG A 194 -4.13 1.05 -17.40
N GLY A 195 -3.15 1.06 -18.30
CA GLY A 195 -3.34 1.24 -19.73
C GLY A 195 -3.61 2.68 -20.15
N THR A 196 -3.47 3.64 -19.24
CA THR A 196 -3.76 5.06 -19.48
C THR A 196 -2.64 5.80 -20.20
N GLU A 197 -1.44 5.22 -20.27
CA GLU A 197 -0.28 5.83 -20.92
C GLU A 197 0.20 5.01 -22.12
N PRO A 198 0.87 5.62 -23.11
CA PRO A 198 1.53 4.90 -24.18
C PRO A 198 2.66 4.02 -23.64
N LEU A 199 2.86 2.84 -24.23
CA LEU A 199 3.92 1.91 -23.85
C LEU A 199 5.35 2.52 -24.00
N GLY A 200 5.50 3.61 -24.76
CA GLY A 200 6.79 4.33 -24.89
C GLY A 200 7.22 4.92 -23.54
N ARG A 201 6.29 5.56 -22.83
CA ARG A 201 6.54 6.13 -21.51
C ARG A 201 6.94 5.06 -20.49
N LEU A 202 6.38 3.85 -20.60
CA LEU A 202 6.75 2.72 -19.75
C LEU A 202 8.21 2.30 -19.96
N VAL A 203 8.68 2.31 -21.21
CA VAL A 203 10.07 2.01 -21.55
C VAL A 203 11.01 3.14 -21.15
N ASP A 204 10.56 4.40 -21.20
CA ASP A 204 11.37 5.54 -20.74
C ASP A 204 11.73 5.44 -19.25
N LYS A 205 10.86 4.83 -18.42
CA LYS A 205 11.15 4.53 -17.01
C LYS A 205 12.38 3.63 -16.84
N LEU A 206 12.73 2.81 -17.82
CA LEU A 206 13.91 1.93 -17.74
C LEU A 206 15.22 2.74 -17.67
N ALA A 207 15.25 3.95 -18.23
CA ALA A 207 16.45 4.78 -18.23
C ALA A 207 16.88 5.21 -16.82
N SER A 208 15.94 5.54 -15.93
CA SER A 208 16.25 5.90 -14.55
C SER A 208 16.73 4.69 -13.74
N HIS A 209 16.12 3.51 -13.94
CA HIS A 209 16.57 2.27 -13.32
C HIS A 209 17.96 1.84 -13.80
N ARG A 210 18.27 2.02 -15.09
CA ARG A 210 19.63 1.80 -15.60
C ARG A 210 20.66 2.69 -14.92
N ARG A 211 20.35 3.98 -14.74
CA ARG A 211 21.24 4.92 -14.03
C ARG A 211 21.44 4.51 -12.58
N LEU A 212 20.36 4.17 -11.87
CA LEU A 212 20.45 3.65 -10.51
C LEU A 212 21.37 2.42 -10.44
N ARG A 213 21.25 1.50 -11.41
CA ARG A 213 22.11 0.31 -11.48
C ARG A 213 23.58 0.65 -11.75
N ALA A 214 23.84 1.62 -12.62
CA ALA A 214 25.20 2.10 -12.92
C ALA A 214 25.84 2.80 -11.70
N GLU A 215 25.03 3.43 -10.85
CA GLU A 215 25.43 4.05 -9.57
C GLU A 215 25.53 3.03 -8.40
N ALA A 216 25.79 1.76 -8.71
CA ALA A 216 25.90 0.65 -7.75
C ALA A 216 24.63 0.36 -6.91
N GLY A 217 23.47 0.77 -7.39
CA GLY A 217 22.17 0.43 -6.80
C GLY A 217 21.86 -1.08 -6.83
N PRO A 218 20.83 -1.52 -6.09
CA PRO A 218 20.47 -2.93 -5.97
C PRO A 218 20.08 -3.53 -7.33
N ARG A 219 20.25 -4.85 -7.47
CA ARG A 219 19.77 -5.60 -8.64
C ARG A 219 18.40 -6.17 -8.36
N TYR A 220 17.42 -5.29 -8.16
CA TYR A 220 16.03 -5.70 -7.96
C TYR A 220 15.29 -5.80 -9.30
N PRO A 221 14.45 -6.83 -9.52
CA PRO A 221 13.54 -6.88 -10.65
C PRO A 221 12.58 -5.69 -10.64
N LEU A 222 12.35 -5.14 -11.83
CA LEU A 222 11.26 -4.21 -12.12
C LEU A 222 10.04 -5.03 -12.56
N LEU A 223 9.00 -5.01 -11.73
CA LEU A 223 7.76 -5.76 -11.93
C LEU A 223 6.73 -4.88 -12.61
N PHE A 224 6.27 -5.29 -13.79
CA PHE A 224 5.15 -4.64 -14.48
C PHE A 224 3.85 -5.43 -14.29
N VAL A 225 2.83 -4.81 -13.70
CA VAL A 225 1.47 -5.36 -13.65
C VAL A 225 0.63 -4.66 -14.70
N LEU A 226 0.28 -5.39 -15.77
CA LEU A 226 -0.32 -4.82 -16.98
C LEU A 226 -1.82 -5.14 -17.08
N PRO A 227 -2.61 -4.31 -17.79
CA PRO A 227 -4.06 -4.47 -17.81
C PRO A 227 -4.54 -5.61 -18.71
N SER A 228 -3.72 -6.07 -19.66
CA SER A 228 -4.11 -7.14 -20.60
C SER A 228 -2.93 -7.93 -21.14
N ARG A 229 -3.20 -9.14 -21.64
CA ARG A 229 -2.20 -9.99 -22.29
C ARG A 229 -1.62 -9.35 -23.56
N ALA A 230 -2.44 -8.62 -24.33
CA ALA A 230 -1.97 -7.92 -25.52
C ALA A 230 -0.94 -6.84 -25.17
N ARG A 231 -1.17 -6.09 -24.08
CA ARG A 231 -0.24 -5.07 -23.61
C ARG A 231 1.06 -5.68 -23.07
N GLU A 232 0.98 -6.81 -22.39
CA GLU A 232 2.15 -7.61 -21.98
C GLU A 232 2.96 -8.09 -23.19
N GLN A 233 2.33 -8.65 -24.21
CA GLN A 233 3.02 -9.09 -25.43
C GLN A 233 3.71 -7.93 -26.14
N ASN A 234 3.06 -6.76 -26.20
CA ASN A 234 3.66 -5.57 -26.80
C ASN A 234 4.88 -5.07 -26.01
N LEU A 235 4.84 -5.11 -24.66
CA LEU A 235 6.02 -4.81 -23.83
C LEU A 235 7.18 -5.76 -24.17
N HIS A 236 6.93 -7.07 -24.17
CA HIS A 236 7.95 -8.07 -24.46
C HIS A 236 8.52 -7.95 -25.88
N ARG A 237 7.71 -7.60 -26.88
CA ARG A 237 8.20 -7.33 -28.24
C ARG A 237 9.20 -6.17 -28.25
N ARG A 238 8.85 -5.06 -27.57
CA ARG A 238 9.76 -3.90 -27.47
C ARG A 238 11.05 -4.21 -26.71
N LEU A 239 10.97 -5.02 -25.65
CA LEU A 239 12.16 -5.47 -24.92
C LEU A 239 13.03 -6.43 -25.75
N ALA A 240 12.44 -7.18 -26.68
CA ALA A 240 13.20 -7.97 -27.65
C ALA A 240 13.87 -7.09 -28.72
N ASP A 241 13.17 -6.06 -29.21
CA ASP A 241 13.71 -5.10 -30.19
C ASP A 241 14.81 -4.21 -29.58
N ARG A 242 14.72 -3.93 -28.28
CA ARG A 242 15.69 -3.13 -27.50
C ARG A 242 16.00 -3.81 -26.16
N PRO A 243 16.93 -4.78 -26.15
CA PRO A 243 17.28 -5.51 -24.93
C PRO A 243 17.85 -4.62 -23.83
N GLU A 244 17.51 -4.94 -22.59
CA GLU A 244 17.96 -4.22 -21.38
C GLU A 244 18.78 -5.16 -20.47
N PRO A 245 20.01 -5.56 -20.88
CA PRO A 245 20.76 -6.66 -20.24
C PRO A 245 21.20 -6.36 -18.80
N THR A 246 21.21 -5.09 -18.41
CA THR A 246 21.59 -4.66 -17.06
C THR A 246 20.43 -4.72 -16.07
N LEU A 247 19.20 -4.84 -16.55
CA LEU A 247 17.98 -4.84 -15.76
C LEU A 247 17.34 -6.23 -15.74
N VAL A 248 16.69 -6.56 -14.63
CA VAL A 248 15.78 -7.71 -14.55
C VAL A 248 14.38 -7.16 -14.68
N ILE A 249 13.66 -7.52 -15.73
CA ILE A 249 12.31 -7.04 -15.99
C ILE A 249 11.39 -8.24 -16.01
N ALA A 250 10.36 -8.22 -15.17
CA ALA A 250 9.31 -9.23 -15.16
C ALA A 250 7.95 -8.56 -15.33
N SER A 251 7.02 -9.24 -15.99
CA SER A 251 5.67 -8.74 -16.16
C SER A 251 4.62 -9.79 -15.81
N THR A 252 3.45 -9.31 -15.46
CA THR A 252 2.23 -10.09 -15.40
C THR A 252 1.06 -9.26 -15.92
N CYS A 253 -0.10 -9.87 -16.05
CA CYS A 253 -1.33 -9.15 -16.36
C CYS A 253 -2.53 -9.75 -15.62
N ALA A 254 -3.63 -9.01 -15.52
CA ALA A 254 -4.84 -9.44 -14.81
C ALA A 254 -5.34 -10.83 -15.25
N GLU A 255 -5.22 -11.14 -16.54
CA GLU A 255 -5.63 -12.42 -17.16
C GLU A 255 -4.68 -13.59 -16.87
N SER A 256 -3.56 -13.38 -16.18
CA SER A 256 -2.52 -14.39 -15.95
C SER A 256 -2.68 -15.17 -14.63
N GLY A 257 -3.91 -15.25 -14.10
CA GLY A 257 -4.19 -15.94 -12.84
C GLY A 257 -3.88 -15.11 -11.59
N TYR A 258 -3.72 -13.79 -11.75
CA TYR A 258 -3.43 -12.86 -10.65
C TYR A 258 -4.43 -12.99 -9.49
N HIS A 259 -5.71 -13.17 -9.79
CA HIS A 259 -6.76 -13.32 -8.77
C HIS A 259 -6.86 -14.73 -8.16
N VAL A 260 -6.22 -15.73 -8.77
CA VAL A 260 -6.29 -17.14 -8.33
C VAL A 260 -5.08 -17.50 -7.49
N VAL A 261 -3.88 -17.21 -8.01
CA VAL A 261 -2.61 -17.59 -7.37
C VAL A 261 -1.97 -16.41 -6.64
N GLY A 262 -2.33 -15.17 -6.98
CA GLY A 262 -1.76 -13.99 -6.34
C GLY A 262 -0.35 -13.61 -6.84
N PRO A 263 0.15 -12.44 -6.42
CA PRO A 263 1.42 -11.88 -6.90
C PRO A 263 2.68 -12.64 -6.47
N PHE A 264 2.59 -13.60 -5.54
CA PHE A 264 3.72 -14.44 -5.14
C PHE A 264 3.91 -15.65 -6.08
N GLY A 265 2.83 -16.10 -6.73
CA GLY A 265 2.80 -17.34 -7.51
C GLY A 265 3.48 -17.23 -8.87
N PRO A 266 3.51 -18.33 -9.65
CA PRO A 266 4.15 -18.43 -10.96
C PRO A 266 3.42 -17.67 -12.07
N ILE A 267 3.30 -16.35 -11.89
CA ILE A 267 2.61 -15.44 -12.79
C ILE A 267 3.57 -14.47 -13.49
N TRP A 268 4.86 -14.51 -13.18
CA TRP A 268 5.84 -13.54 -13.66
C TRP A 268 6.60 -14.05 -14.88
N ARG A 269 6.48 -13.32 -15.99
CA ARG A 269 7.21 -13.60 -17.23
C ARG A 269 8.43 -12.68 -17.32
N LEU A 270 9.64 -13.25 -17.31
CA LEU A 270 10.88 -12.48 -17.47
C LEU A 270 11.09 -12.06 -18.92
N ALA A 271 11.65 -10.87 -19.11
CA ALA A 271 12.12 -10.45 -20.43
C ALA A 271 13.17 -11.47 -20.96
N GLY A 272 12.96 -11.96 -22.18
CA GLY A 272 13.88 -12.91 -22.82
C GLY A 272 13.74 -14.39 -22.41
N ASN A 273 12.86 -14.74 -21.45
CA ASN A 273 12.70 -16.15 -21.00
C ASN A 273 11.66 -16.97 -21.79
N GLY A 274 11.26 -16.49 -22.97
CA GLY A 274 10.16 -17.08 -23.73
C GLY A 274 8.79 -16.76 -23.12
N ARG A 275 7.95 -17.79 -22.91
CA ARG A 275 6.60 -17.67 -22.30
C ARG A 275 6.51 -18.31 -20.91
N HIS A 276 7.63 -18.79 -20.37
CA HIS A 276 7.67 -19.44 -19.07
C HIS A 276 7.41 -18.40 -17.96
N ARG A 277 6.56 -18.76 -16.99
CA ARG A 277 6.27 -17.91 -15.83
C ARG A 277 6.85 -18.55 -14.57
N VAL A 278 7.47 -17.72 -13.74
CA VAL A 278 8.14 -18.11 -12.50
C VAL A 278 7.48 -17.41 -11.31
N PRO A 279 7.56 -17.99 -10.10
CA PRO A 279 7.10 -17.33 -8.89
C PRO A 279 7.94 -16.11 -8.55
N LEU A 280 7.40 -15.22 -7.70
CA LEU A 280 8.10 -14.01 -7.28
C LEU A 280 9.46 -14.32 -6.66
N ALA A 281 9.54 -15.39 -5.86
CA ALA A 281 10.75 -15.82 -5.16
C ALA A 281 11.87 -16.33 -6.09
N GLU A 282 11.54 -16.75 -7.31
CA GLU A 282 12.51 -17.22 -8.31
C GLU A 282 13.04 -16.09 -9.20
N LEU A 283 12.54 -14.86 -9.03
CA LEU A 283 13.06 -13.73 -9.80
C LEU A 283 14.47 -13.37 -9.32
N PRO A 284 15.46 -13.22 -10.23
CA PRO A 284 16.81 -12.85 -9.83
C PRO A 284 16.83 -11.50 -9.12
N SER A 285 17.22 -11.50 -7.85
CA SER A 285 17.26 -10.32 -6.99
C SER A 285 18.53 -10.30 -6.15
N ASN A 286 19.11 -9.12 -5.96
CA ASN A 286 20.26 -8.94 -5.08
C ASN A 286 20.20 -7.56 -4.41
N HIS A 287 20.23 -7.54 -3.08
CA HIS A 287 20.26 -6.32 -2.27
C HIS A 287 21.47 -5.43 -2.59
N GLY A 288 22.58 -6.00 -3.04
CA GLY A 288 23.85 -5.27 -3.18
C GLY A 288 24.49 -4.98 -1.81
N GLN A 289 25.62 -4.26 -1.85
CA GLN A 289 26.24 -3.78 -0.61
C GLN A 289 25.46 -2.57 -0.08
N PRO A 290 25.12 -2.52 1.23
CA PRO A 290 24.43 -1.38 1.81
C PRO A 290 25.16 -0.06 1.55
N GLY A 291 24.40 0.97 1.19
CA GLY A 291 24.93 2.28 0.83
C GLY A 291 23.83 3.31 0.61
N PRO A 292 24.17 4.56 0.24
CA PRO A 292 23.20 5.66 0.15
C PRO A 292 22.02 5.43 -0.80
N LEU A 293 22.23 4.63 -1.86
CA LEU A 293 21.20 4.25 -2.84
C LEU A 293 20.83 2.77 -2.77
N THR A 294 21.32 2.08 -1.73
CA THR A 294 21.19 0.64 -1.56
C THR A 294 20.75 0.37 -0.13
N PRO A 295 19.44 0.32 0.13
CA PRO A 295 18.93 0.21 1.50
C PRO A 295 19.24 -1.13 2.18
N GLY A 296 19.79 -2.10 1.45
CA GLY A 296 20.13 -3.40 1.99
C GLY A 296 18.90 -4.27 2.31
N PRO A 297 19.11 -5.36 3.07
CA PRO A 297 18.05 -6.24 3.52
C PRO A 297 17.07 -5.52 4.46
N PRO A 298 15.83 -6.02 4.61
CA PRO A 298 14.81 -5.45 5.50
C PRO A 298 15.21 -5.56 6.97
N LEU A 299 15.01 -4.47 7.71
CA LEU A 299 15.12 -4.46 9.17
C LEU A 299 13.80 -4.89 9.84
N PRO A 300 13.81 -5.39 11.09
CA PRO A 300 12.59 -5.87 11.75
C PRO A 300 11.46 -4.83 11.86
N ASP A 301 11.80 -3.57 12.10
CA ASP A 301 10.89 -2.43 12.20
C ASP A 301 10.33 -1.97 10.85
N GLU A 302 10.97 -2.34 9.74
CA GLU A 302 10.46 -2.11 8.38
C GLU A 302 9.37 -3.10 7.97
N HIS A 303 9.13 -4.14 8.78
CA HIS A 303 8.02 -5.05 8.54
C HIS A 303 6.68 -4.30 8.70
N PRO A 304 5.77 -4.31 7.70
CA PRO A 304 4.52 -3.53 7.76
C PRO A 304 3.61 -3.87 8.95
N LEU A 305 3.78 -5.08 9.50
CA LEU A 305 3.04 -5.61 10.66
C LEU A 305 3.93 -5.84 11.90
N HIS A 306 5.05 -5.12 12.05
CA HIS A 306 6.01 -5.36 13.14
C HIS A 306 5.38 -5.33 14.54
N LEU A 307 4.37 -4.47 14.77
CA LEU A 307 3.65 -4.39 16.05
C LEU A 307 2.83 -5.65 16.38
N LEU A 308 2.62 -6.54 15.41
CA LEU A 308 1.89 -7.80 15.58
C LEU A 308 2.80 -9.02 15.66
N LYS A 309 4.11 -8.84 15.51
CA LYS A 309 5.11 -9.91 15.48
C LYS A 309 5.96 -10.00 16.77
N GLY A 310 5.57 -9.24 17.80
CA GLY A 310 6.17 -9.28 19.13
C GLY A 310 5.58 -10.38 20.02
#